data_AF-A0A7Y4RN23-F1
#
_entry.id   AF-A0A7Y4RN23-F1
#
_cell.length_a   1.000
_cell.length_b   1.000
_cell.length_c   1.000
_cell.angle_alpha   90.00
_cell.angle_beta   90.00
_cell.angle_gamma   90.00
#
_symmetry.space_group_name_H-M   'P 1'
#
loop_
_entity.id
_entity.type
_entity.pdbx_description
1 polymer ?
#
loop_
_entity_poly.entity_id
_entity_poly.type
_entity_poly.pdbx_seq_one_letter_code
_entity_poly.pdbx_strand_id
1 'polypeptide(L)'
;TTVAGSSAVGGGAFPAAALPTTLVAVDPEPIGAGALAQRLRLGTPPVIARIQDDRVLLDPRTLPPESFEAVGRALRTAMAE
;
A
#
# COMPACT_ATOMS: atom_id res chain seq x y z
N THR A 1 -11.00 2.84 -0.17
CA THR A 1 -11.38 4.15 0.43
C THR A 1 -10.11 4.91 0.79
N THR A 2 -10.21 6.16 1.27
CA THR A 2 -9.06 6.88 1.84
C THR A 2 -9.21 7.00 3.36
N VAL A 3 -8.08 6.97 4.07
CA VAL A 3 -8.02 7.15 5.53
C VAL A 3 -6.88 8.09 5.91
N ALA A 4 -7.07 8.88 6.96
CA ALA A 4 -5.98 9.65 7.54
C ALA A 4 -4.97 8.69 8.21
N GLY A 5 -3.69 9.01 8.11
CA GLY A 5 -2.64 8.24 8.75
C GLY A 5 -1.35 9.03 8.89
N SER A 6 -0.30 8.34 9.31
CA SER A 6 1.04 8.90 9.37
C SER A 6 2.07 7.93 8.81
N SER A 7 3.17 8.49 8.31
CA SER A 7 4.33 7.75 7.83
C SER A 7 5.61 8.33 8.41
N ALA A 8 6.54 7.45 8.77
CA ALA A 8 7.84 7.85 9.31
C ALA A 8 8.70 8.51 8.24
N VAL A 9 9.47 9.52 8.65
CA VAL A 9 10.51 10.12 7.80
C VAL A 9 11.77 9.25 7.88
N GLY A 10 12.02 8.42 6.87
CA GLY A 10 13.25 7.60 6.74
C GLY A 10 13.11 6.15 7.22
N GLY A 11 14.05 5.30 6.78
CA GLY A 11 14.01 3.84 6.93
C GLY A 11 14.53 3.26 8.25
N GLY A 12 14.46 4.00 9.36
CA GLY A 12 14.80 3.49 10.70
C GLY A 12 15.91 4.21 11.47
N ALA A 13 16.64 5.15 10.83
CA ALA A 13 17.68 5.94 11.51
C ALA A 13 17.16 7.20 12.23
N PHE A 14 15.95 7.66 11.90
CA PHE A 14 15.34 8.86 12.48
C PHE A 14 13.89 8.57 12.89
N PRO A 15 13.65 7.95 14.06
CA PRO A 15 12.30 7.61 14.52
C PRO A 15 11.42 8.83 14.85
N ALA A 16 11.95 10.05 14.80
CA ALA A 16 11.39 11.19 15.53
C ALA A 16 10.29 11.99 14.83
N ALA A 17 9.93 11.72 13.56
CA ALA A 17 8.89 12.48 12.87
C ALA A 17 7.91 11.58 12.10
N ALA A 18 6.71 11.41 12.67
CA ALA A 18 5.55 10.90 11.95
C ALA A 18 4.93 12.07 11.18
N LEU A 19 4.97 12.00 9.85
CA LEU A 19 4.34 13.00 8.98
C LEU A 19 2.91 12.57 8.65
N PRO A 20 1.90 13.44 8.85
CA PRO A 20 0.55 13.19 8.39
C PRO A 20 0.51 12.87 6.90
N THR A 21 -0.33 11.92 6.51
CA THR A 21 -0.58 11.53 5.13
C THR A 21 -2.02 11.05 4.95
N THR A 22 -2.44 10.91 3.70
CA THR A 22 -3.70 10.23 3.34
C THR A 22 -3.36 8.91 2.67
N LEU A 23 -3.88 7.81 3.21
CA LEU A 23 -3.62 6.47 2.74
C LEU A 23 -4.78 5.97 1.90
N VAL A 24 -4.45 5.24 0.84
CA VAL A 24 -5.44 4.43 0.11
C VAL A 24 -5.59 3.11 0.86
N ALA A 25 -6.76 2.89 1.43
CA ALA A 25 -7.14 1.66 2.10
C ALA A 25 -7.91 0.75 1.14
N VAL A 26 -7.37 -0.46 0.95
CA VAL A 26 -7.96 -1.52 0.13
C VAL A 26 -8.47 -2.60 1.06
N ASP A 27 -9.76 -2.90 0.92
CA ASP A 27 -10.40 -4.03 1.56
C ASP A 27 -10.06 -5.29 0.76
N PRO A 28 -9.39 -6.28 1.38
CA PRO A 28 -8.92 -7.47 0.69
C PRO A 28 -9.94 -8.61 0.74
N GLU A 29 -11.19 -8.42 1.18
CA GLU A 29 -12.16 -9.52 1.20
C GLU A 29 -12.45 -10.06 -0.22
N PRO A 30 -12.58 -11.40 -0.39
CA PRO A 30 -12.50 -12.45 0.63
C PRO A 30 -11.08 -13.03 0.85
N ILE A 31 -10.06 -12.56 0.13
CA ILE A 31 -8.71 -13.16 0.09
C ILE A 31 -7.83 -12.82 1.31
N GLY A 32 -8.15 -11.72 2.02
CA GLY A 32 -7.44 -11.29 3.23
C GLY A 32 -6.16 -10.49 2.94
N ALA A 33 -5.78 -9.62 3.89
CA ALA A 33 -4.72 -8.62 3.65
C ALA A 33 -3.34 -9.24 3.38
N GLY A 34 -3.04 -10.34 4.05
CA GLY A 34 -1.78 -11.07 3.89
C GLY A 34 -1.61 -11.63 2.48
N ALA A 35 -2.66 -12.25 1.94
CA ALA A 35 -2.64 -12.81 0.59
C ALA A 35 -2.56 -11.71 -0.47
N LEU A 36 -3.37 -10.64 -0.33
CA LEU A 36 -3.32 -9.51 -1.23
C LEU A 36 -1.92 -8.86 -1.24
N ALA A 37 -1.33 -8.63 -0.07
CA ALA A 37 0.01 -8.08 0.02
C ALA A 37 1.09 -9.01 -0.57
N GLN A 38 0.94 -10.34 -0.42
CA GLN A 38 1.84 -11.30 -1.04
C GLN A 38 1.75 -11.25 -2.58
N ARG A 39 0.54 -11.24 -3.14
CA ARG A 39 0.31 -11.13 -4.59
C ARG A 39 0.85 -9.83 -5.15
N LEU A 40 0.63 -8.71 -4.46
CA LEU A 40 1.22 -7.42 -4.82
C LEU A 40 2.76 -7.47 -4.83
N ARG A 41 3.39 -8.13 -3.85
CA ARG A 41 4.86 -8.26 -3.79
C ARG A 41 5.43 -9.14 -4.91
N LEU A 42 4.71 -10.18 -5.32
CA LEU A 42 5.14 -11.15 -6.34
C LEU A 42 4.69 -10.77 -7.76
N GLY A 43 3.77 -9.82 -7.89
CA GLY A 43 3.23 -9.36 -9.16
C GLY A 43 4.18 -8.47 -9.96
N THR A 44 3.73 -8.06 -11.15
CA THR A 44 4.47 -7.16 -12.04
C THR A 44 3.64 -5.89 -12.34
N PRO A 45 4.09 -4.69 -11.94
CA PRO A 45 5.27 -4.43 -11.10
C PRO A 45 5.07 -4.89 -9.65
N PRO A 46 6.15 -5.18 -8.91
CA PRO A 46 6.05 -5.49 -7.49
C PRO A 46 5.65 -4.24 -6.70
N VAL A 47 4.64 -4.37 -5.84
CA VAL A 47 4.14 -3.29 -4.98
C VAL A 47 4.29 -3.70 -3.51
N ILE A 48 5.04 -2.90 -2.74
CA ILE A 48 5.17 -3.08 -1.29
C ILE A 48 4.12 -2.19 -0.61
N ALA A 49 3.21 -2.82 0.12
CA ALA A 49 2.17 -2.15 0.88
C ALA A 49 2.29 -2.46 2.37
N ARG A 50 1.71 -1.58 3.19
CA ARG A 50 1.55 -1.80 4.64
C ARG A 50 0.26 -2.59 4.87
N ILE A 51 0.27 -3.49 5.85
CA ILE A 51 -0.96 -4.09 6.40
C ILE A 51 -1.27 -3.43 7.74
N GLN A 52 -2.51 -3.00 7.94
CA GLN A 52 -3.01 -2.50 9.22
C GLN A 52 -4.52 -2.69 9.28
N ASP A 53 -5.04 -3.09 10.44
CA ASP A 53 -6.48 -3.31 10.67
C ASP A 53 -7.11 -4.20 9.57
N ASP A 54 -6.43 -5.30 9.25
CA ASP A 54 -6.75 -6.27 8.18
C ASP A 54 -7.00 -5.67 6.79
N ARG A 55 -6.38 -4.50 6.51
CA ARG A 55 -6.45 -3.82 5.21
C ARG A 55 -5.06 -3.61 4.63
N VAL A 56 -5.01 -3.55 3.30
CA VAL A 56 -3.80 -3.15 2.58
C VAL A 56 -3.81 -1.64 2.41
N LEU A 57 -2.76 -0.98 2.90
CA LEU A 57 -2.59 0.46 2.89
C LEU A 57 -1.45 0.85 1.96
N LEU A 58 -1.75 1.75 1.02
CA LEU A 58 -0.78 2.39 0.14
C LEU A 58 -0.68 3.87 0.48
N ASP A 59 0.55 4.37 0.57
CA ASP A 59 0.82 5.79 0.80
C ASP A 59 1.25 6.44 -0.52
N PRO A 60 0.39 7.25 -1.18
CA PRO A 60 0.73 7.86 -2.46
C PRO A 60 2.00 8.71 -2.43
N ARG A 61 2.43 9.20 -1.26
CA ARG A 61 3.67 9.98 -1.13
C ARG A 61 4.94 9.19 -1.44
N THR A 62 4.88 7.86 -1.37
CA THR A 62 6.02 6.97 -1.68
C THR A 62 5.98 6.47 -3.12
N LEU A 63 5.03 6.96 -3.90
CA LEU A 63 4.80 6.57 -5.29
C LEU A 63 4.99 7.79 -6.18
N PRO A 64 5.85 7.72 -7.22
CA PRO A 64 5.93 8.80 -8.19
C PRO A 64 4.64 8.82 -9.03
N PRO A 65 4.11 9.99 -9.45
CA PRO A 65 2.81 10.10 -10.12
C PRO A 65 2.65 9.20 -11.36
N GLU A 66 3.71 9.02 -12.13
CA GLU A 66 3.76 8.16 -13.31
C GLU A 66 3.55 6.66 -12.99
N SER A 67 3.76 6.25 -11.73
CA SER A 67 3.55 4.87 -11.29
C SER A 67 2.10 4.55 -10.95
N PHE A 68 1.22 5.55 -10.78
CA PHE A 68 -0.14 5.33 -10.27
C PHE A 68 -0.96 4.38 -11.15
N GLU A 69 -0.86 4.53 -12.47
CA GLU A 69 -1.52 3.64 -13.42
C GLU A 69 -1.00 2.18 -13.32
N ALA A 70 0.31 2.01 -13.14
CA ALA A 70 0.91 0.69 -13.01
C ALA A 70 0.52 0.02 -11.68
N VAL A 71 0.52 0.77 -10.57
CA VAL A 71 0.08 0.31 -9.25
C VAL A 71 -1.42 -0.03 -9.27
N GLY A 72 -2.24 0.81 -9.92
CA GLY A 72 -3.68 0.56 -10.08
C GLY A 72 -3.99 -0.70 -10.90
N ARG A 73 -3.15 -1.05 -11.89
CA ARG A 73 -3.24 -2.35 -12.58
C ARG A 73 -2.80 -3.50 -11.69
N ALA A 74 -1.66 -3.38 -11.00
CA ALA A 74 -1.15 -4.41 -10.11
C ALA A 74 -2.16 -4.76 -9.00
N LEU A 75 -2.82 -3.75 -8.42
CA LEU A 75 -3.91 -3.94 -7.45
C LEU A 75 -5.07 -4.75 -8.03
N ARG A 76 -5.56 -4.36 -9.21
CA ARG A 76 -6.68 -5.07 -9.86
C ARG A 76 -6.32 -6.53 -10.17
N THR A 77 -5.13 -6.79 -10.68
CA THR A 77 -4.65 -8.15 -10.94
C THR A 77 -4.57 -8.96 -9.64
N ALA A 78 -3.94 -8.42 -8.60
CA ALA A 78 -3.77 -9.12 -7.32
C ALA A 78 -5.10 -9.43 -6.61
N MET A 79 -6.14 -8.62 -6.83
CA MET A 79 -7.49 -8.85 -6.29
C MET A 79 -8.30 -9.87 -7.10
N ALA A 80 -7.97 -10.09 -8.38
CA ALA A 80 -8.72 -10.97 -9.27
C ALA A 80 -8.21 -12.44 -9.27
N GLU A 81 -7.01 -12.67 -8.74
CA GLU A 81 -6.45 -14.01 -8.52
C GLU A 81 -7.13 -14.76 -7.36
#